data_AF-A0A5B6WJQ8-F1
#
_entry.id   AF-A0A5B6WJQ8-F1
#
_cell.length_a   1.000
_cell.length_b   1.000
_cell.length_c   1.000
_cell.angle_alpha   90.00
_cell.angle_beta   90.00
_cell.angle_gamma   90.00
#
_symmetry.space_group_name_H-M   'P 1'
#
loop_
_entity.id
_entity.type
_entity.pdbx_description
1 polymer ?
#
loop_
_entity_poly.entity_id
_entity_poly.type
_entity_poly.pdbx_seq_one_letter_code
_entity_poly.pdbx_strand_id
1 'polypeptide(L)'
;MARIRWDTVCKSKVKGGAGMANLSVKNKALLAKWSWRFATEKEALWRKVVLAKYGSNVQRWRFKTTYKKNMSAVWRGIVENAKDEKVSK
;
A
#
# COMPACT_ATOMS: atom_id res chain seq x y z
N MET A 1 -10.76 12.40 -28.22
CA MET A 1 -11.15 11.31 -27.29
C MET A 1 -11.36 11.90 -25.90
N ALA A 2 -12.56 11.81 -25.34
CA ALA A 2 -12.86 12.32 -24.00
C ALA A 2 -12.34 11.34 -22.93
N ARG A 3 -11.48 11.80 -22.01
CA ARG A 3 -11.05 11.01 -20.83
C ARG A 3 -12.10 11.19 -19.74
N ILE A 4 -12.84 10.13 -19.43
CA ILE A 4 -13.75 10.11 -18.30
C ILE A 4 -12.93 9.91 -17.02
N ARG A 5 -13.21 10.71 -15.98
CA ARG A 5 -12.57 10.55 -14.67
C ARG A 5 -12.96 9.20 -14.06
N TRP A 6 -11.97 8.43 -13.65
CA TRP A 6 -12.17 7.10 -13.03
C TRP A 6 -13.05 7.14 -11.78
N ASP A 7 -12.97 8.24 -11.03
CA ASP A 7 -13.83 8.49 -9.87
C ASP A 7 -15.32 8.51 -10.24
N THR A 8 -15.67 9.14 -11.36
CA THR A 8 -17.04 9.20 -11.87
C THR A 8 -17.56 7.82 -12.27
N VAL A 9 -16.71 6.97 -12.85
CA VAL A 9 -17.05 5.60 -13.25
C VAL A 9 -17.28 4.71 -12.02
N CYS A 10 -16.49 4.90 -10.97
CA CYS A 10 -16.57 4.10 -9.75
C CYS A 10 -17.71 4.51 -8.80
N LYS A 11 -18.43 5.61 -9.07
CA LYS A 11 -19.62 5.98 -8.29
C LYS A 11 -20.70 4.92 -8.44
N SER A 12 -21.52 4.75 -7.40
CA SER A 12 -22.64 3.82 -7.44
C SER A 12 -23.63 4.22 -8.55
N LYS A 13 -24.34 3.23 -9.11
CA LYS A 13 -25.39 3.49 -10.10
C LYS A 13 -26.46 4.46 -9.59
N VAL A 14 -26.80 4.37 -8.30
CA VAL A 14 -27.72 5.27 -7.60
C VAL A 14 -27.23 6.73 -7.61
N LYS A 15 -25.91 6.96 -7.63
CA LYS A 15 -25.28 8.30 -7.68
C LYS A 15 -24.86 8.70 -9.11
N GLY A 16 -25.42 8.06 -10.14
CA GLY A 16 -25.13 8.38 -11.55
C GLY A 16 -23.78 7.89 -12.07
N GLY A 17 -23.13 6.94 -11.39
CA GLY A 17 -21.91 6.29 -11.87
C GLY A 17 -22.16 4.93 -12.51
N ALA A 18 -21.13 4.29 -13.05
CA ALA A 18 -21.25 2.96 -13.66
C ALA A 18 -21.36 1.83 -12.61
N GLY A 19 -21.11 2.13 -11.33
CA GLY A 19 -21.10 1.15 -10.25
C GLY A 19 -19.88 0.22 -10.26
N MET A 20 -18.80 0.61 -10.96
CA MET A 20 -17.59 -0.18 -11.03
C MET A 20 -16.80 -0.10 -9.72
N ALA A 21 -16.16 -1.20 -9.33
CA ALA A 21 -15.37 -1.22 -8.11
C ALA A 21 -14.15 -0.29 -8.21
N ASN A 22 -13.97 0.58 -7.23
CA ASN A 22 -12.79 1.45 -7.18
C ASN A 22 -11.53 0.63 -6.83
N LEU A 23 -10.77 0.28 -7.88
CA LEU A 23 -9.54 -0.48 -7.76
C LEU A 23 -8.47 0.26 -6.94
N SER A 24 -8.45 1.59 -6.95
CA SER A 24 -7.52 2.38 -6.14
C SER A 24 -7.77 2.16 -4.64
N VAL A 25 -9.04 2.21 -4.23
CA VAL A 25 -9.43 1.93 -2.83
C VAL A 25 -9.12 0.49 -2.44
N LYS A 26 -9.45 -0.48 -3.30
CA LYS A 26 -9.12 -1.89 -3.05
C LYS A 26 -7.61 -2.11 -2.94
N ASN A 27 -6.81 -1.47 -3.80
CA ASN A 27 -5.36 -1.59 -3.77
C ASN A 27 -4.77 -1.00 -2.47
N LYS A 28 -5.25 0.18 -2.03
CA LYS A 28 -4.85 0.75 -0.74
C LYS A 28 -5.17 -0.18 0.43
N ALA A 29 -6.36 -0.78 0.44
CA ALA A 29 -6.74 -1.75 1.47
C ALA A 29 -5.86 -3.01 1.45
N LEU A 30 -5.49 -3.51 0.26
CA LEU A 30 -4.57 -4.63 0.12
C LEU A 30 -3.17 -4.28 0.64
N LEU A 31 -2.63 -3.11 0.30
CA LEU A 31 -1.34 -2.64 0.81
C LEU A 31 -1.36 -2.49 2.34
N ALA A 32 -2.42 -1.91 2.90
CA ALA A 32 -2.62 -1.80 4.35
C ALA A 32 -2.66 -3.18 5.04
N LYS A 33 -3.36 -4.15 4.43
CA LYS A 33 -3.37 -5.54 4.92
C LYS A 33 -1.96 -6.10 5.01
N TRP A 34 -1.12 -5.91 3.99
CA TRP A 34 0.25 -6.39 4.02
C TRP A 34 1.12 -5.68 5.06
N SER A 35 0.91 -4.38 5.29
CA SER A 35 1.56 -3.65 6.38
C SER A 35 1.18 -4.21 7.75
N TRP A 36 -0.10 -4.53 7.96
CA TRP A 36 -0.58 -5.18 9.18
C TRP A 36 0.03 -6.57 9.36
N ARG A 37 0.03 -7.40 8.31
CA ARG A 37 0.66 -8.73 8.33
C ARG A 37 2.14 -8.66 8.66
N PHE A 38 2.86 -7.65 8.18
CA PHE A 38 4.27 -7.45 8.52
C PHE A 38 4.49 -7.21 10.02
N ALA A 39 3.54 -6.54 10.68
CA ALA A 39 3.59 -6.25 12.10
C ALA A 39 3.16 -7.47 12.95
N THR A 40 2.19 -8.25 12.50
CA THR A 40 1.61 -9.38 13.25
C THR A 40 2.33 -10.70 13.01
N GLU A 41 2.65 -11.05 11.76
CA GLU A 41 3.22 -12.34 11.38
C GLU A 41 4.75 -12.36 11.55
N LYS A 42 5.22 -12.33 12.81
CA LYS A 42 6.65 -12.19 13.09
C LYS A 42 7.52 -13.33 12.54
N GLU A 43 6.98 -14.54 12.50
CA GLU A 43 7.72 -15.75 12.10
C GLU A 43 7.58 -16.12 10.62
N ALA A 44 6.76 -15.39 9.86
CA ALA A 44 6.52 -15.72 8.46
C ALA A 44 7.80 -15.57 7.62
N LEU A 45 8.04 -16.54 6.72
CA LEU A 45 9.25 -16.57 5.89
C LEU A 45 9.42 -15.29 5.05
N TRP A 46 8.34 -14.80 4.46
CA TRP A 46 8.36 -13.58 3.65
C TRP A 46 8.84 -12.36 4.47
N ARG A 47 8.46 -12.26 5.74
CA ARG A 47 8.91 -11.20 6.65
C ARG A 47 10.40 -11.32 6.93
N LYS A 48 10.89 -12.55 7.17
CA LYS A 48 12.33 -12.82 7.36
C LYS A 48 13.14 -12.44 6.12
N VAL A 49 12.66 -12.75 4.92
CA VAL A 49 13.29 -12.36 3.65
C VAL A 49 13.34 -10.83 3.50
N VAL A 50 12.25 -10.13 3.80
CA VAL A 50 12.21 -8.66 3.76
C VAL A 50 13.19 -8.05 4.77
N LEU A 51 13.26 -8.59 5.99
CA LEU A 51 14.23 -8.16 7.01
C LEU A 51 15.68 -8.44 6.60
N ALA A 52 15.96 -9.60 6.01
CA ALA A 52 17.30 -9.92 5.52
C ALA A 52 17.73 -8.99 4.38
N LYS A 53 16.81 -8.65 3.46
CA LYS A 53 17.10 -7.79 2.31
C LYS A 53 17.33 -6.32 2.69
N TYR A 54 16.58 -5.80 3.65
CA TYR A 54 16.51 -4.36 3.92
C TYR A 54 16.97 -3.98 5.35
N GLY A 55 17.29 -4.96 6.19
CA GLY A 55 17.84 -4.79 7.53
C GLY A 55 16.84 -4.39 8.61
N SER A 56 17.37 -4.10 9.80
CA SER A 56 16.60 -3.74 11.01
C SER A 56 15.82 -2.41 10.90
N ASN A 57 16.21 -1.55 9.96
CA ASN A 57 15.50 -0.29 9.67
C ASN A 57 14.03 -0.53 9.28
N VAL A 58 13.75 -1.65 8.64
CA VAL A 58 12.41 -2.05 8.21
C VAL A 58 11.51 -2.35 9.40
N GLN A 59 12.07 -3.02 10.41
CA GLN A 59 11.33 -3.39 11.63
C GLN A 59 10.79 -2.16 12.36
N ARG A 60 11.52 -1.04 12.29
CA ARG A 60 11.11 0.25 12.89
C ARG A 60 10.40 1.18 11.90
N TRP A 61 10.10 0.73 10.69
CA TRP A 61 9.57 1.56 9.60
C TRP A 61 10.43 2.82 9.31
N ARG A 62 11.73 2.77 9.62
CA ARG A 62 12.68 3.89 9.48
C ARG A 62 13.44 3.80 8.17
N PHE A 63 12.80 4.23 7.09
CA PHE A 63 13.41 4.21 5.77
C PHE A 63 13.98 5.58 5.39
N LYS A 64 15.30 5.65 5.17
CA LYS A 64 15.95 6.81 4.52
C LYS A 64 15.59 6.86 3.03
N THR A 65 15.72 8.04 2.43
CA THR A 65 15.43 8.31 1.01
C THR A 65 16.22 7.40 0.07
N THR A 66 17.46 7.08 0.42
CA THR A 66 18.33 6.15 -0.33
C THR A 66 17.79 4.73 -0.34
N TYR A 67 17.23 4.25 0.79
CA TYR A 67 16.61 2.92 0.85
C TYR A 67 15.39 2.83 -0.04
N LYS A 68 14.56 3.89 -0.09
CA LYS A 68 13.37 3.91 -0.96
C LYS A 68 13.74 3.63 -2.42
N LYS A 69 14.85 4.18 -2.92
CA LYS A 69 15.32 3.95 -4.31
C LYS A 69 15.63 2.46 -4.58
N ASN A 70 16.16 1.75 -3.60
CA ASN A 70 16.57 0.34 -3.72
C ASN A 70 15.45 -0.65 -3.32
N MET A 71 14.27 -0.17 -2.93
CA MET A 71 13.12 -1.03 -2.63
C MET A 71 12.44 -1.52 -3.89
N SER A 72 11.94 -2.76 -3.83
CA SER A 72 10.99 -3.24 -4.82
C SER A 72 9.76 -2.34 -4.83
N ALA A 73 9.12 -2.20 -6.00
CA ALA A 73 7.92 -1.38 -6.12
C ALA A 73 6.82 -1.82 -5.14
N VAL A 74 6.67 -3.13 -4.94
CA VAL A 74 5.71 -3.72 -3.99
C VAL A 74 6.02 -3.30 -2.56
N TRP A 75 7.26 -3.48 -2.10
CA TRP A 75 7.62 -3.11 -0.73
C TRP A 75 7.52 -1.61 -0.49
N ARG A 76 7.92 -0.80 -1.48
CA ARG A 76 7.75 0.65 -1.45
C ARG A 76 6.28 1.05 -1.28
N GLY A 77 5.38 0.45 -2.05
CA GLY A 77 3.95 0.72 -1.95
C GLY A 77 3.37 0.40 -0.57
N ILE A 78 3.78 -0.71 0.04
CA ILE A 78 3.38 -1.09 1.41
C ILE A 78 3.86 -0.03 2.41
N VAL A 79 5.13 0.36 2.32
CA VAL A 79 5.76 1.36 3.21
C VAL A 79 5.13 2.74 3.07
N GLU A 80 4.82 3.18 1.86
CA GLU A 80 4.23 4.51 1.62
C GLU A 80 2.78 4.54 2.06
N ASN A 81 1.99 3.52 1.72
CA ASN A 81 0.60 3.42 2.17
C ASN A 81 0.48 3.34 3.70
N ALA A 82 1.43 2.67 4.38
CA ALA A 82 1.48 2.63 5.85
C ALA A 82 1.81 3.98 6.51
N LYS A 83 2.47 4.90 5.79
CA LYS A 83 2.76 6.25 6.30
C LYS A 83 1.55 7.17 6.12
N ASP A 84 0.87 7.09 4.98
CA ASP A 84 -0.33 7.89 4.70
C ASP A 84 -1.42 7.64 5.75
N GLU A 85 -1.58 6.40 6.22
CA GLU A 85 -2.56 6.04 7.26
C GLU A 85 -2.23 6.65 8.64
N LYS A 86 -0.96 6.90 8.94
CA LYS A 86 -0.53 7.55 10.20
C LYS A 86 -0.60 9.08 10.15
N VAL A 87 -0.68 9.68 8.96
CA VAL A 87 -0.82 11.13 8.77
C VAL A 87 -2.29 11.57 8.80
N SER A 88 -3.23 10.63 8.62
CA SER A 88 -4.68 10.91 8.62
C SER A 88 -5.34 10.80 10.01
N LYS A 89 -4.58 10.71 11.10
CA LYS A 89 -5.10 10.73 12.48
C LYS A 89 -4.58 11.94 13.23
#